data_AF-A0A957LVZ8-F1
#
_entry.id   AF-A0A957LVZ8-F1
#
_cell.length_a   1.000
_cell.length_b   1.000
_cell.length_c   1.000
_cell.angle_alpha   90.00
_cell.angle_beta   90.00
_cell.angle_gamma   90.00
#
_symmetry.space_group_name_H-M   'P 1'
#
loop_
_entity.id
_entity.type
_entity.pdbx_description
1 polymer ?
#
loop_
_entity_poly.entity_id
_entity_poly.type
_entity_poly.pdbx_seq_one_letter_code
_entity_poly.pdbx_strand_id
1 'polypeptide(L)'
;SVVTWPVYARLIRGQVIVLRDREFVQAARAVGVGHTQILFRHLFPNTLSPLLVQASFEMGTVILAVAGLSFIGFGAQPPIPEWGVMISEGRNYITTHWWLTFFPAMAMLFAVAGFNLVGDGLRDVLDPRLRR
;
A
#
# COMPACT_ATOMS: atom_id res chain seq x y z
N SER A 1 -7.04 8.25 -7.01
CA SER A 1 -7.66 7.71 -8.24
C SER A 1 -8.89 6.89 -7.89
N VAL A 2 -10.05 7.17 -8.47
CA VAL A 2 -11.28 6.34 -8.30
C VAL A 2 -11.09 4.92 -8.85
N VAL A 3 -10.05 4.69 -9.65
CA VAL A 3 -9.70 3.41 -10.29
C VAL A 3 -9.31 2.31 -9.30
N THR A 4 -8.70 2.63 -8.15
CA THR A 4 -8.32 1.62 -7.14
C THR A 4 -9.44 1.29 -6.14
N TRP A 5 -10.45 2.15 -6.02
CA TRP A 5 -11.58 1.96 -5.10
C TRP A 5 -12.27 0.59 -5.21
N PRO A 6 -12.55 0.04 -6.40
CA PRO A 6 -13.18 -1.28 -6.53
C PRO A 6 -12.32 -2.41 -5.96
N VAL A 7 -11.00 -2.29 -6.02
CA VAL A 7 -10.07 -3.30 -5.50
C VAL A 7 -10.17 -3.37 -3.97
N TYR A 8 -10.08 -2.22 -3.31
CA TYR A 8 -10.26 -2.10 -1.87
C TYR A 8 -11.65 -2.54 -1.42
N ALA A 9 -12.71 -2.11 -2.12
CA ALA A 9 -14.08 -2.50 -1.80
C ALA A 9 -14.31 -4.02 -1.94
N ARG A 10 -13.73 -4.65 -2.97
CA ARG A 10 -13.80 -6.11 -3.17
C ARG A 10 -13.06 -6.87 -2.07
N LEU A 11 -11.89 -6.38 -1.65
CA LEU A 11 -11.12 -6.97 -0.55
C LEU A 11 -11.92 -6.93 0.76
N ILE A 12 -12.41 -5.74 1.14
CA ILE A 12 -13.21 -5.57 2.36
C ILE A 12 -14.45 -6.46 2.32
N ARG A 13 -15.16 -6.49 1.19
CA ARG A 13 -16.35 -7.35 1.03
C ARG A 13 -16.02 -8.82 1.24
N GLY A 14 -14.91 -9.31 0.68
CA GLY A 14 -14.45 -10.68 0.88
C GLY A 14 -14.18 -10.99 2.37
N GLN A 15 -13.48 -10.08 3.05
CA GLN A 15 -13.18 -10.22 4.48
C GLN A 15 -14.46 -10.19 5.34
N VAL A 16 -15.39 -9.29 5.05
CA VAL A 16 -16.68 -9.19 5.74
C VAL A 16 -17.50 -10.49 5.59
N ILE A 17 -17.55 -11.09 4.39
CA ILE A 17 -18.26 -12.36 4.17
C ILE A 17 -17.69 -13.46 5.07
N VAL A 18 -16.36 -13.57 5.14
CA VAL A 18 -15.69 -14.58 5.99
C VAL A 18 -15.89 -14.29 7.48
N LEU A 19 -15.74 -13.03 7.91
CA LEU A 19 -15.84 -12.63 9.30
C LEU A 19 -17.28 -12.73 9.84
N ARG A 20 -18.29 -12.45 9.01
CA ARG A 20 -19.71 -12.49 9.40
C ARG A 20 -20.14 -13.88 9.88
N ASP A 21 -19.55 -14.94 9.33
CA ASP A 21 -19.94 -16.31 9.62
C ASP A 21 -19.10 -16.94 10.75
N ARG A 22 -18.17 -16.18 11.37
CA ARG A 22 -17.37 -16.61 12.53
C ARG A 22 -18.18 -16.68 13.84
N GLU A 23 -17.78 -17.57 14.73
CA GLU A 23 -18.44 -17.84 16.02
C GLU A 23 -18.63 -16.60 16.89
N PHE A 24 -17.65 -15.69 16.96
CA PHE A 24 -17.78 -14.47 17.76
C PHE A 24 -18.89 -13.53 17.25
N VAL A 25 -19.15 -13.50 15.94
CA VAL A 25 -20.26 -12.73 15.36
C VAL A 25 -21.60 -13.42 15.61
N GLN A 26 -21.63 -14.75 15.55
CA GLN A 26 -22.84 -15.52 15.87
C GLN A 26 -23.21 -15.38 17.36
N ALA A 27 -22.23 -15.46 18.26
CA ALA A 27 -22.40 -15.24 19.69
C ALA A 27 -22.88 -13.81 20.00
N ALA A 28 -22.26 -12.79 19.39
CA ALA A 28 -22.71 -11.39 19.55
C ALA A 28 -24.17 -11.20 19.10
N ARG A 29 -24.58 -11.85 18.00
CA ARG A 29 -25.99 -11.83 17.56
C ARG A 29 -26.91 -12.58 18.52
N ALA A 30 -26.49 -13.73 19.05
CA ALA A 30 -27.27 -14.50 20.03
C ALA A 30 -27.53 -13.72 21.33
N VAL A 31 -26.60 -12.84 21.72
CA VAL A 31 -26.72 -11.94 22.88
C VAL A 31 -27.53 -10.67 22.56
N GLY A 32 -27.99 -10.50 21.32
CA GLY A 32 -28.84 -9.37 20.89
C GLY A 32 -28.08 -8.11 20.50
N VAL A 33 -26.78 -8.18 20.22
CA VAL A 33 -25.99 -7.03 19.78
C VAL A 33 -26.45 -6.57 18.39
N GLY A 34 -26.69 -5.26 18.24
CA GLY A 34 -27.15 -4.67 16.99
C GLY A 34 -26.12 -4.75 15.85
N HIS A 35 -26.60 -4.87 14.60
CA HIS A 35 -25.75 -5.01 13.41
C HIS A 35 -24.69 -3.90 13.27
N THR A 36 -25.05 -2.65 13.58
CA THR A 36 -24.13 -1.50 13.52
C THR A 36 -22.98 -1.65 14.52
N GLN A 37 -23.28 -2.12 15.74
CA GLN A 37 -22.26 -2.32 16.76
C GLN A 37 -21.34 -3.49 16.41
N ILE A 38 -21.88 -4.57 15.84
CA ILE A 38 -21.08 -5.67 15.30
C ILE A 38 -20.17 -5.20 14.16
N LEU A 39 -20.70 -4.37 13.27
CA LEU A 39 -19.94 -3.82 12.14
C LEU A 39 -18.74 -3.01 12.63
N PHE A 40 -18.94 -2.00 13.47
CA PHE A 40 -17.86 -1.10 13.87
C PHE A 40 -16.94 -1.66 14.95
N ARG A 41 -17.42 -2.54 15.84
CA ARG A 41 -16.63 -3.07 16.95
C ARG A 41 -15.94 -4.40 16.63
N HIS A 42 -16.53 -5.22 15.75
CA HIS A 42 -16.03 -6.56 15.46
C HIS A 42 -15.55 -6.71 14.02
N LEU A 43 -16.32 -6.30 13.01
CA LEU A 43 -15.95 -6.50 11.61
C LEU A 43 -14.88 -5.50 11.15
N PHE A 44 -15.13 -4.20 11.32
CA PHE A 44 -14.28 -3.13 10.80
C PHE A 44 -12.82 -3.23 11.28
N PRO A 45 -12.53 -3.39 12.59
CA PRO A 45 -11.15 -3.50 13.07
C PRO A 45 -10.43 -4.74 12.51
N ASN A 46 -11.14 -5.85 12.32
CA ASN A 46 -10.57 -7.08 11.75
C ASN A 46 -10.31 -6.94 10.25
N THR A 47 -11.11 -6.16 9.52
CA THR A 47 -10.88 -5.88 8.09
C THR A 47 -9.78 -4.86 7.81
N LEU A 48 -9.39 -4.03 8.79
CA LEU A 48 -8.31 -3.05 8.61
C LEU A 48 -6.94 -3.71 8.41
N SER A 49 -6.69 -4.84 9.05
CA SER A 49 -5.43 -5.56 8.95
C SER A 49 -5.03 -5.91 7.50
N PRO A 50 -5.84 -6.66 6.72
CA PRO A 50 -5.51 -6.95 5.32
C PRO A 50 -5.52 -5.70 4.43
N LEU A 51 -6.26 -4.65 4.81
CA LEU A 51 -6.33 -3.39 4.08
C LEU A 51 -5.03 -2.59 4.21
N LEU A 52 -4.45 -2.54 5.42
CA LEU A 52 -3.16 -1.91 5.68
C LEU A 52 -2.03 -2.63 4.96
N VAL A 53 -2.04 -3.96 4.98
CA VAL A 53 -1.08 -4.79 4.22
C VAL A 53 -1.15 -4.46 2.72
N GLN A 54 -2.36 -4.43 2.15
CA GLN A 54 -2.54 -4.08 0.74
C GLN A 54 -2.08 -2.65 0.43
N ALA A 55 -2.37 -1.69 1.30
CA ALA A 55 -1.93 -0.31 1.14
C ALA A 55 -0.40 -0.18 1.14
N SER A 56 0.30 -0.98 1.95
CA SER A 56 1.76 -1.02 1.97
C SER A 56 2.35 -1.50 0.64
N PHE A 57 1.77 -2.54 0.04
CA PHE A 57 2.20 -3.01 -1.29
C PHE A 57 1.92 -2.00 -2.41
N GLU A 58 0.85 -1.21 -2.30
CA GLU A 58 0.55 -0.15 -3.28
C GLU A 58 1.58 0.99 -3.27
N MET A 59 2.25 1.27 -2.14
CA MET A 59 3.25 2.35 -2.09
C MET A 59 4.36 2.19 -3.12
N GLY A 60 4.89 0.97 -3.31
CA GLY A 60 5.91 0.71 -4.32
C GLY A 60 5.42 1.03 -5.73
N THR A 61 4.19 0.61 -6.05
CA THR A 61 3.54 0.90 -7.33
C THR A 61 3.34 2.39 -7.54
N VAL A 62 2.90 3.12 -6.51
CA VAL A 62 2.69 4.57 -6.57
C VAL A 62 4.00 5.32 -6.79
N ILE A 63 5.06 4.96 -6.06
CA ILE A 63 6.38 5.58 -6.21
C ILE A 63 6.89 5.42 -7.65
N LEU A 64 6.81 4.21 -8.21
CA LEU A 64 7.23 3.94 -9.58
C LEU A 64 6.35 4.66 -10.61
N ALA A 65 5.04 4.74 -10.38
CA ALA A 65 4.12 5.46 -11.26
C ALA A 65 4.41 6.97 -11.28
N VAL A 66 4.63 7.57 -10.11
CA VAL A 66 5.00 8.99 -9.98
C VAL A 66 6.36 9.23 -10.65
N ALA A 67 7.35 8.39 -10.38
CA ALA A 67 8.66 8.48 -11.03
C ALA A 67 8.57 8.39 -12.56
N GLY A 68 7.70 7.50 -13.08
CA GLY A 68 7.43 7.39 -14.51
C GLY A 68 6.78 8.63 -15.11
N LEU A 69 5.82 9.24 -14.42
CA LEU A 69 5.20 10.51 -14.80
C LEU A 69 6.22 11.65 -14.81
N SER A 70 7.06 11.71 -13.79
CA SER A 70 8.12 12.71 -13.67
C SER A 70 9.19 12.54 -14.73
N PHE A 71 9.48 11.29 -15.09
CA PHE A 71 10.37 10.97 -16.19
C PHE A 71 9.89 11.52 -17.54
N ILE A 72 8.57 11.49 -17.81
CA ILE A 72 7.97 12.03 -19.04
C ILE A 72 7.58 13.52 -18.96
N GLY A 73 7.97 14.23 -17.89
CA GLY A 73 7.81 15.68 -17.78
C GLY A 73 6.63 16.18 -16.96
N PHE A 74 5.88 15.30 -16.29
CA PHE A 74 4.81 15.68 -15.34
C PHE A 74 5.32 15.77 -13.88
N GLY A 75 6.63 15.91 -13.69
CA GLY A 75 7.25 15.99 -12.38
C GLY A 75 7.18 17.39 -11.77
N ALA A 76 7.58 17.48 -10.52
CA ALA A 76 7.77 18.71 -9.79
C ALA A 76 8.77 19.62 -10.53
N GLN A 77 8.40 20.89 -10.67
CA GLN A 77 9.29 21.87 -11.29
C GLN A 77 10.43 22.23 -10.32
N PRO A 78 11.64 22.49 -10.82
CA PRO A 78 12.70 23.11 -10.02
C PRO A 78 12.14 24.36 -9.29
N PRO A 79 12.46 24.58 -8.01
CA PRO A 79 13.57 24.05 -7.23
C PRO A 79 13.24 22.82 -6.36
N ILE A 80 12.06 22.22 -6.50
CA ILE A 80 11.63 21.13 -5.62
C ILE A 80 12.40 19.85 -6.00
N PRO A 81 13.19 19.26 -5.09
CA PRO A 81 13.95 18.06 -5.40
C PRO A 81 13.02 16.85 -5.51
N GLU A 82 12.97 16.24 -6.69
CA GLU A 82 12.20 15.03 -6.94
C GLU A 82 13.05 13.97 -7.64
N TRP A 83 13.12 12.76 -7.08
CA TRP A 83 13.98 11.69 -7.60
C TRP A 83 13.66 11.30 -9.06
N GLY A 84 12.39 11.28 -9.45
CA GLY A 84 11.99 10.98 -10.84
C GLY A 84 12.49 12.02 -11.85
N VAL A 85 12.43 13.31 -11.49
CA VAL A 85 12.96 14.41 -12.30
C VAL A 85 14.49 14.36 -12.34
N MET A 86 15.15 14.13 -11.20
CA MET A 86 16.62 14.00 -11.15
C MET A 86 17.14 12.87 -12.04
N ILE A 87 16.42 11.74 -12.11
CA ILE A 87 16.73 10.62 -13.02
C ILE A 87 16.58 11.06 -14.48
N SER A 88 15.51 11.82 -14.80
CA SER A 88 15.24 12.32 -16.15
C SER A 88 16.30 13.31 -16.63
N GLU A 89 16.62 14.31 -15.80
CA GLU A 89 17.64 15.32 -16.10
C GLU A 89 19.04 14.70 -16.21
N GLY A 90 19.36 13.76 -15.32
CA GLY A 90 20.64 13.05 -15.31
C GLY A 90 20.90 12.24 -16.58
N ARG A 91 19.87 11.88 -17.36
CA ARG A 91 20.00 11.18 -18.65
C ARG A 91 20.96 11.89 -19.61
N ASN A 92 20.89 13.21 -19.68
CA ASN A 92 21.74 14.02 -20.56
C ASN A 92 23.20 14.03 -20.13
N TYR A 93 23.47 13.64 -18.88
CA TYR A 93 24.80 13.65 -18.28
C TYR A 93 25.31 12.25 -17.93
N ILE A 94 24.68 11.17 -18.39
CA ILE A 94 25.08 9.80 -18.05
C ILE A 94 26.55 9.51 -18.39
N THR A 95 27.05 10.04 -19.51
CA THR A 95 28.44 9.80 -19.95
C THR A 95 29.48 10.63 -19.18
N THR A 96 29.05 11.72 -18.53
CA THR A 96 29.96 12.68 -17.88
C THR A 96 29.81 12.69 -16.35
N HIS A 97 28.56 12.66 -15.87
CA HIS A 97 28.14 12.73 -14.47
C HIS A 97 27.11 11.63 -14.17
N TRP A 98 27.47 10.36 -14.39
CA TRP A 98 26.60 9.19 -14.19
C TRP A 98 25.95 9.12 -12.80
N TRP A 99 26.59 9.69 -11.77
CA TRP A 99 26.11 9.70 -10.39
C TRP A 99 24.80 10.48 -10.21
N LEU A 100 24.52 11.45 -11.09
CA LEU A 100 23.29 12.25 -11.04
C LEU A 100 22.04 11.39 -11.24
N THR A 101 22.13 10.33 -12.03
CA THR A 101 21.04 9.36 -12.20
C THR A 101 21.13 8.21 -11.20
N PHE A 102 22.35 7.76 -10.88
CA PHE A 102 22.57 6.56 -10.07
C PHE A 102 22.08 6.70 -8.62
N PHE A 103 22.42 7.79 -7.92
CA PHE A 103 22.05 7.96 -6.51
C PHE A 103 20.53 8.09 -6.30
N PRO A 104 19.79 8.91 -7.07
CA PRO A 104 18.34 8.97 -6.96
C PRO A 104 17.65 7.65 -7.30
N ALA A 105 18.16 6.91 -8.30
CA ALA A 105 17.65 5.59 -8.64
C ALA A 105 17.87 4.58 -7.50
N MET A 106 19.03 4.62 -6.85
CA MET A 106 19.35 3.75 -5.72
C MET A 106 18.51 4.10 -4.48
N ALA A 107 18.31 5.39 -4.19
CA ALA A 107 17.45 5.85 -3.11
C ALA A 107 16.00 5.38 -3.32
N MET A 108 15.49 5.48 -4.55
CA MET A 108 14.17 4.98 -4.91
C MET A 108 14.07 3.46 -4.74
N LEU A 109 15.09 2.71 -5.17
CA LEU A 109 15.15 1.25 -4.97
C LEU A 109 15.05 0.90 -3.49
N PHE A 110 15.86 1.53 -2.63
CA PHE A 110 15.83 1.27 -1.19
C PHE A 110 14.51 1.67 -0.54
N ALA A 111 13.91 2.80 -0.95
CA ALA A 111 12.61 3.22 -0.45
C ALA A 111 11.52 2.19 -0.82
N VAL A 112 11.44 1.79 -2.09
CA VAL A 112 10.48 0.80 -2.56
C VAL A 112 10.71 -0.55 -1.88
N ALA A 113 11.95 -1.01 -1.76
CA ALA A 113 12.29 -2.25 -1.06
C ALA A 113 11.90 -2.18 0.42
N GLY A 114 12.20 -1.07 1.11
CA GLY A 114 11.83 -0.85 2.51
C GLY A 114 10.32 -0.92 2.73
N PHE A 115 9.53 -0.24 1.89
CA PHE A 115 8.07 -0.30 1.96
C PHE A 115 7.51 -1.70 1.66
N ASN A 116 8.09 -2.42 0.70
CA ASN A 116 7.70 -3.81 0.43
C ASN A 116 8.01 -4.72 1.63
N LEU A 117 9.21 -4.62 2.22
CA LEU A 117 9.59 -5.40 3.40
C LEU A 117 8.72 -5.09 4.62
N VAL A 118 8.34 -3.82 4.82
CA VAL A 118 7.38 -3.43 5.87
C VAL A 118 6.00 -4.03 5.58
N GLY A 119 5.57 -4.04 4.32
CA GLY A 119 4.33 -4.70 3.89
C GLY A 119 4.35 -6.20 4.13
N ASP A 120 5.45 -6.87 3.83
CA ASP A 120 5.66 -8.30 4.11
C ASP A 120 5.67 -8.57 5.62
N GLY A 121 6.37 -7.76 6.43
CA GLY A 121 6.36 -7.90 7.88
C GLY A 121 4.98 -7.67 8.50
N LEU A 122 4.24 -6.67 8.01
CA LEU A 122 2.84 -6.45 8.41
C LEU A 122 1.97 -7.65 8.01
N ARG A 123 2.16 -8.19 6.80
CA ARG A 123 1.45 -9.39 6.35
C ARG A 123 1.71 -10.57 7.25
N ASP A 124 2.97 -10.83 7.59
CA ASP A 124 3.36 -11.98 8.42
C ASP A 124 2.77 -11.89 9.84
N VAL A 125 2.76 -10.69 10.44
CA VAL A 125 2.14 -10.46 11.76
C VAL A 125 0.62 -10.60 11.70
N LEU A 126 0.00 -10.21 10.59
CA LEU A 126 -1.46 -10.14 10.44
C LEU A 126 -2.06 -11.39 9.79
N ASP A 127 -1.27 -12.30 9.21
CA ASP A 127 -1.76 -13.56 8.65
C ASP A 127 -2.06 -14.56 9.77
N PRO A 128 -3.35 -14.86 10.06
CA PRO A 128 -3.73 -15.73 11.17
C PRO A 128 -3.40 -17.21 10.90
N ARG A 129 -2.99 -17.55 9.66
CA ARG A 129 -2.74 -18.94 9.25
C ARG A 129 -1.46 -19.55 9.86
N LEU A 130 -0.57 -18.72 10.41
CA LEU A 130 0.65 -19.16 11.10
C LEU A 130 0.44 -19.52 12.58
N ARG A 131 -0.73 -19.24 13.17
CA ARG A 131 -1.09 -19.61 14.56
C ARG A 131 -1.90 -20.91 14.63
N ARG A 132 -1.45 -21.97 13.95
CA ARG A 132 -1.93 -23.33 14.24
C ARG A 132 -1.27 -23.88 15.49
#